data_AF-A0A3D8L897-F1
#
_entry.id   AF-A0A3D8L897-F1
#
_cell.length_a   1.000
_cell.length_b   1.000
_cell.length_c   1.000
_cell.angle_alpha   90.00
_cell.angle_beta   90.00
_cell.angle_gamma   90.00
#
_symmetry.space_group_name_H-M   'P 1'
#
loop_
_entity.id
_entity.type
_entity.pdbx_description
1 polymer ?
#
loop_
_entity_poly.entity_id
_entity_poly.type
_entity_poly.pdbx_seq_one_letter_code
_entity_poly.pdbx_strand_id
1 'polypeptide(L)'
;MKVDLLQQLKASHTPEKIRKRLAQGKSHSYLRDFVYGAVDGAVTTFAVVSGVVGADLATHIIIIMGMANLVADGFSMAVSNFLGVRSEKQLLEKTRAEEKSHIEVYPEGEKEEIRQIYASKGFSGDILEEAVQIITSNKKQWANTMLQEEYDLPLNQVVAWRAALATFTAFLLVGLIPITPFLWNYLSQYPFTNPFLWSSIGTGGAFFAIGAIKSRFVDKPWYLSGLETLALGGAAASLAYLIGDLLKGLA
;
A
#
# COMPACT_ATOMS: atom_id res chain seq x y z
N MET A 1 33.61 8.82 2.79
CA MET A 1 32.24 8.47 2.37
C MET A 1 32.18 7.63 1.09
N LYS A 2 32.73 8.05 -0.07
CA LYS A 2 32.68 7.24 -1.31
C LYS A 2 33.48 5.93 -1.28
N VAL A 3 34.65 5.91 -0.62
CA VAL A 3 35.49 4.70 -0.49
C VAL A 3 34.79 3.62 0.35
N ASP A 4 34.10 4.03 1.41
CA ASP A 4 33.32 3.17 2.29
C ASP A 4 32.11 2.56 1.55
N LEU A 5 31.38 3.36 0.77
CA LEU A 5 30.29 2.87 -0.07
C LEU A 5 30.76 1.81 -1.09
N LEU A 6 31.88 2.05 -1.77
CA LEU A 6 32.43 1.09 -2.73
C LEU A 6 32.82 -0.22 -2.05
N GLN A 7 33.39 -0.14 -0.86
CA GLN A 7 33.80 -1.32 -0.09
C GLN A 7 32.58 -2.11 0.40
N GLN A 8 31.52 -1.43 0.83
CA GLN A 8 30.22 -2.04 1.17
C GLN A 8 29.55 -2.69 -0.04
N LEU A 9 29.58 -2.06 -1.21
CA LEU A 9 29.05 -2.62 -2.46
C LEU A 9 29.80 -3.88 -2.87
N LYS A 10 31.14 -3.85 -2.86
CA LYS A 10 31.97 -5.03 -3.13
C LYS A 10 31.68 -6.17 -2.15
N ALA A 11 31.56 -5.85 -0.87
CA ALA A 11 31.26 -6.83 0.17
C ALA A 11 29.85 -7.44 0.02
N SER A 12 28.89 -6.72 -0.58
CA SER A 12 27.51 -7.20 -0.77
C SER A 12 27.25 -7.87 -2.12
N HIS A 13 28.13 -7.68 -3.11
CA HIS A 13 28.01 -8.21 -4.48
C HIS A 13 28.92 -9.42 -4.76
N THR A 14 29.15 -10.26 -3.74
CA THR A 14 29.77 -11.57 -3.97
C THR A 14 28.75 -12.52 -4.62
N PRO A 15 29.16 -13.47 -5.48
CA PRO A 15 28.25 -14.41 -6.13
C PRO A 15 27.30 -15.12 -5.15
N GLU A 16 27.83 -15.52 -3.99
CA GLU A 16 27.04 -16.16 -2.94
C GLU A 16 25.97 -15.25 -2.34
N LYS A 17 26.31 -13.99 -2.02
CA LYS A 17 25.35 -13.01 -1.47
C LYS A 17 24.29 -12.63 -2.50
N ILE A 18 24.69 -12.50 -3.78
CA ILE A 18 23.75 -12.24 -4.87
C ILE A 18 22.79 -13.42 -5.02
N ARG A 19 23.31 -14.65 -5.12
CA ARG A 19 22.48 -15.87 -5.21
C ARG A 19 21.52 -15.98 -4.04
N LYS A 20 22.01 -15.77 -2.82
CA LYS A 20 21.19 -15.80 -1.60
C LYS A 20 20.07 -14.74 -1.66
N ARG A 21 20.40 -13.50 -2.06
CA ARG A 21 19.44 -12.40 -2.21
C ARG A 21 18.37 -12.70 -3.26
N LEU A 22 18.77 -13.23 -4.43
CA LEU A 22 17.84 -13.58 -5.50
C LEU A 22 16.97 -14.79 -5.13
N ALA A 23 17.55 -15.78 -4.45
CA ALA A 23 16.83 -16.98 -3.98
C ALA A 23 15.82 -16.67 -2.86
N GLN A 24 16.10 -15.68 -2.02
CA GLN A 24 15.16 -15.23 -0.98
C GLN A 24 13.89 -14.58 -1.57
N GLY A 25 13.90 -14.22 -2.86
CA GLY A 25 12.79 -13.52 -3.50
C GLY A 25 12.60 -12.10 -2.98
N LYS A 26 11.72 -11.33 -3.62
CA LYS A 26 11.29 -10.02 -3.07
C LYS A 26 10.34 -10.28 -1.90
N SER A 27 10.79 -9.97 -0.68
CA SER A 27 9.91 -9.93 0.51
C SER A 27 8.76 -8.96 0.24
N HIS A 28 7.52 -9.47 0.20
CA HIS A 28 6.35 -8.60 0.17
C HIS A 28 6.13 -8.02 1.56
N SER A 29 6.37 -6.72 1.68
CA SER A 29 6.11 -5.98 2.90
C SER A 29 4.66 -5.51 2.92
N TYR A 30 3.88 -6.01 3.89
CA TYR A 30 2.53 -5.49 4.21
C TYR A 30 2.57 -4.06 4.79
N LEU A 31 3.75 -3.47 4.89
CA LEU A 31 3.92 -2.10 5.33
C LEU A 31 3.26 -1.11 4.37
N ARG A 32 3.21 -1.40 3.07
CA ARG A 32 2.47 -0.55 2.11
C ARG A 32 0.99 -0.52 2.48
N ASP A 33 0.40 -1.68 2.72
CA ASP A 33 -1.00 -1.83 3.12
C ASP A 33 -1.28 -1.13 4.46
N PHE A 34 -0.35 -1.30 5.43
CA PHE A 34 -0.43 -0.64 6.72
C PHE A 34 -0.36 0.89 6.61
N VAL A 35 0.63 1.44 5.90
CA VAL A 35 0.78 2.88 5.72
C VAL A 35 -0.43 3.46 5.01
N TYR A 36 -0.94 2.76 3.99
CA TYR A 36 -2.12 3.19 3.26
C TYR A 36 -3.37 3.23 4.16
N GLY A 37 -3.63 2.17 4.93
CA GLY A 37 -4.73 2.14 5.91
C GLY A 37 -4.59 3.15 7.04
N ALA A 38 -3.36 3.38 7.53
CA ALA A 38 -3.08 4.36 8.57
C ALA A 38 -3.36 5.80 8.11
N VAL A 39 -2.93 6.18 6.91
CA VAL A 39 -3.21 7.52 6.35
C VAL A 39 -4.71 7.69 6.18
N ASP A 40 -5.37 6.75 5.51
CA ASP A 40 -6.78 6.88 5.19
C ASP A 40 -7.66 6.91 6.45
N GLY A 41 -7.39 6.04 7.42
CA GLY A 41 -8.10 6.01 8.70
C GLY A 41 -7.97 7.30 9.49
N ALA A 42 -6.78 7.90 9.51
CA ALA A 42 -6.59 9.20 10.15
C ALA A 42 -7.32 10.33 9.41
N VAL A 43 -7.23 10.37 8.07
CA VAL A 43 -7.83 11.43 7.25
C VAL A 43 -9.35 11.38 7.33
N THR A 44 -9.96 10.23 7.03
CA THR A 44 -11.42 10.08 6.96
C THR A 44 -12.07 10.26 8.32
N THR A 45 -11.51 9.65 9.37
CA THR A 45 -12.08 9.76 10.71
C THR A 45 -11.95 11.19 11.26
N PHE A 46 -10.81 11.86 11.03
CA PHE A 46 -10.67 13.26 11.44
C PHE A 46 -11.54 14.21 10.61
N ALA A 47 -11.77 13.91 9.32
CA ALA A 47 -12.71 14.68 8.50
C ALA A 47 -14.14 14.58 9.06
N VAL A 48 -14.59 13.39 9.48
CA VAL A 48 -15.89 13.22 10.16
C VAL A 48 -15.94 14.03 11.46
N VAL A 49 -14.92 13.91 12.32
CA VAL A 49 -14.83 14.71 13.55
C VAL A 49 -14.91 16.21 13.25
N SER A 50 -14.13 16.67 12.26
CA SER A 50 -14.06 18.08 11.88
C SER A 50 -15.38 18.59 11.29
N GLY A 51 -16.08 17.79 10.49
CA GLY A 51 -17.38 18.15 9.94
C GLY A 51 -18.46 18.25 11.01
N VAL A 52 -18.50 17.32 11.97
CA VAL A 52 -19.44 17.36 13.09
C VAL A 52 -19.18 18.57 13.99
N VAL A 53 -17.91 18.90 14.26
CA VAL A 53 -17.55 20.12 15.00
C VAL A 53 -17.87 21.38 14.22
N GLY A 54 -17.62 21.41 12.91
CA GLY A 54 -17.96 22.55 12.05
C GLY A 54 -19.47 22.82 12.03
N ALA A 55 -20.28 21.76 12.06
CA ALA A 55 -21.74 21.85 12.16
C ALA A 55 -22.28 22.21 13.56
N ASP A 56 -21.41 22.47 14.54
CA ASP A 56 -21.74 22.77 15.94
C ASP A 56 -22.64 21.70 16.61
N LEU A 57 -22.42 20.44 16.23
CA LEU A 57 -23.18 19.31 16.73
C LEU A 57 -22.65 18.81 18.09
N ALA A 58 -23.54 18.18 18.86
CA ALA A 58 -23.21 17.67 20.18
C ALA A 58 -22.11 16.60 20.15
N THR A 59 -21.23 16.60 21.17
CA THR A 59 -20.07 15.68 21.27
C THR A 59 -20.41 14.19 21.13
N HIS A 60 -21.57 13.75 21.60
CA HIS A 60 -21.97 12.34 21.47
C HIS A 60 -22.15 11.93 20.00
N ILE A 61 -22.53 12.86 19.11
CA ILE A 61 -22.63 12.63 17.67
C ILE A 61 -21.24 12.37 17.08
N ILE A 62 -20.20 13.07 17.55
CA ILE A 62 -18.81 12.84 17.14
C ILE A 62 -18.39 11.39 17.46
N ILE A 63 -18.73 10.90 18.66
CA ILE A 63 -18.38 9.54 19.08
C ILE A 63 -19.13 8.50 18.23
N ILE A 64 -20.44 8.68 18.04
CA ILE A 64 -21.28 7.75 17.27
C ILE A 64 -20.82 7.71 15.81
N MET A 65 -20.76 8.88 15.15
CA MET A 65 -20.38 8.98 13.74
C MET A 65 -18.92 8.58 13.53
N GLY A 66 -18.02 9.02 14.40
CA GLY A 66 -16.60 8.66 14.33
C GLY A 66 -16.38 7.16 14.45
N MET A 67 -16.99 6.50 15.45
CA MET A 67 -16.83 5.05 15.65
C MET A 67 -17.51 4.24 14.53
N ALA A 68 -18.69 4.67 14.08
CA ALA A 68 -19.38 4.03 12.96
C ALA A 68 -18.54 4.12 11.68
N ASN A 69 -18.02 5.32 11.37
CA ASN A 69 -17.13 5.56 10.23
C ASN A 69 -15.85 4.71 10.35
N LEU A 70 -15.21 4.72 11.52
CA LEU A 70 -13.96 4.01 11.76
C LEU A 70 -14.07 2.51 11.44
N VAL A 71 -15.16 1.87 11.87
CA VAL A 71 -15.39 0.44 11.64
C VAL A 71 -15.87 0.18 10.21
N ALA A 72 -16.83 0.96 9.71
CA ALA A 72 -17.44 0.74 8.40
C ALA A 72 -16.44 1.00 7.27
N ASP A 73 -15.77 2.15 7.28
CA ASP A 73 -14.79 2.51 6.26
C ASP A 73 -13.55 1.61 6.34
N GLY A 74 -13.06 1.36 7.56
CA GLY A 74 -11.95 0.44 7.76
C GLY A 74 -12.25 -0.94 7.18
N PHE A 75 -13.44 -1.49 7.44
CA PHE A 75 -13.85 -2.78 6.91
C PHE A 75 -13.99 -2.74 5.39
N SER A 76 -14.65 -1.71 4.85
CA SER A 76 -14.81 -1.49 3.40
C SER A 76 -13.45 -1.44 2.68
N MET A 77 -12.49 -0.70 3.23
CA MET A 77 -11.14 -0.59 2.70
C MET A 77 -10.39 -1.93 2.78
N ALA A 78 -10.53 -2.67 3.89
CA ALA A 78 -9.93 -3.98 4.05
C ALA A 78 -10.48 -5.01 3.05
N VAL A 79 -11.80 -5.02 2.83
CA VAL A 79 -12.46 -5.85 1.81
C VAL A 79 -11.99 -5.45 0.42
N SER A 80 -11.87 -4.16 0.13
CA SER A 80 -11.39 -3.67 -1.16
C SER A 80 -9.95 -4.12 -1.44
N ASN A 81 -9.06 -4.03 -0.45
CA ASN A 81 -7.68 -4.53 -0.59
C ASN A 81 -7.64 -6.06 -0.72
N PHE A 82 -8.46 -6.79 0.05
CA PHE A 82 -8.59 -8.24 -0.08
C PHE A 82 -8.99 -8.66 -1.50
N LEU A 83 -10.03 -8.02 -2.04
CA LEU A 83 -10.54 -8.30 -3.37
C LEU A 83 -9.52 -7.93 -4.44
N GLY A 84 -8.83 -6.79 -4.33
CA GLY A 84 -7.76 -6.39 -5.23
C GLY A 84 -6.65 -7.44 -5.32
N VAL A 85 -6.07 -7.82 -4.17
CA VAL A 85 -5.01 -8.85 -4.13
C VAL A 85 -5.51 -10.21 -4.62
N ARG A 86 -6.76 -10.56 -4.32
CA ARG A 86 -7.37 -11.81 -4.80
C ARG A 86 -7.54 -11.80 -6.32
N SER A 87 -7.98 -10.69 -6.90
CA SER A 87 -8.16 -10.53 -8.34
C SER A 87 -6.83 -10.60 -9.08
N GLU A 88 -5.76 -9.97 -8.57
CA GLU A 88 -4.40 -10.10 -9.11
C GLU A 88 -3.94 -11.57 -9.11
N LYS A 89 -4.19 -12.29 -8.02
CA LYS A 89 -3.87 -13.72 -7.93
C LYS A 89 -4.66 -14.56 -8.93
N GLN A 90 -5.97 -14.29 -9.07
CA GLN A 90 -6.83 -15.00 -10.02
C GLN A 90 -6.41 -14.74 -11.47
N LEU A 91 -6.02 -13.51 -11.80
CA LEU A 91 -5.45 -13.16 -13.10
C LEU A 91 -4.18 -13.96 -13.37
N LEU A 92 -3.23 -13.97 -12.42
CA LEU A 92 -2.01 -14.75 -12.54
C LEU A 92 -2.27 -16.24 -12.76
N GLU A 93 -3.21 -16.83 -12.02
CA GLU A 93 -3.57 -18.24 -12.15
C GLU A 93 -4.23 -18.55 -13.49
N LYS A 94 -5.13 -17.68 -13.95
CA LYS A 94 -5.81 -17.79 -15.24
C LYS A 94 -4.79 -17.69 -16.39
N THR A 95 -4.01 -16.62 -16.45
CA THR A 95 -3.01 -16.40 -17.51
C THR A 95 -1.99 -17.53 -17.53
N ARG A 96 -1.56 -18.04 -16.36
CA ARG A 96 -0.65 -19.19 -16.30
C ARG A 96 -1.25 -20.45 -16.93
N ALA A 97 -2.55 -20.66 -16.77
CA ALA A 97 -3.22 -21.82 -17.36
C ALA A 97 -3.36 -21.67 -18.88
N GLU A 98 -3.73 -20.47 -19.34
CA GLU A 98 -3.80 -20.12 -20.77
C GLU A 98 -2.42 -20.30 -21.44
N GLU A 99 -1.37 -19.72 -20.86
CA GLU A 99 0.01 -19.81 -21.33
C GLU A 99 0.49 -21.26 -21.48
N LYS A 100 0.21 -22.10 -20.47
CA LYS A 100 0.54 -23.53 -20.54
C LYS A 100 -0.20 -24.24 -21.66
N SER A 101 -1.45 -23.84 -21.93
CA SER A 101 -2.22 -24.38 -23.04
C SER A 101 -1.63 -23.96 -24.38
N HIS A 102 -1.20 -22.70 -24.52
CA HIS A 102 -0.57 -22.23 -25.75
C HIS A 102 0.74 -22.97 -26.05
N ILE A 103 1.61 -23.12 -25.03
CA ILE A 103 2.85 -23.91 -25.10
C ILE A 103 2.59 -25.36 -25.55
N GLU A 104 1.44 -25.93 -25.21
CA GLU A 104 1.06 -27.29 -25.59
C GLU A 104 0.46 -27.39 -27.00
N VAL A 105 -0.35 -26.40 -27.38
CA VAL A 105 -1.07 -26.39 -28.66
C VAL A 105 -0.18 -25.93 -29.81
N TYR A 106 0.63 -24.88 -29.62
CA TYR A 106 1.47 -24.31 -30.67
C TYR A 106 2.87 -23.88 -30.18
N PRO A 107 3.72 -24.84 -29.77
CA PRO A 107 5.03 -24.55 -29.16
C PRO A 107 5.97 -23.74 -30.05
N GLU A 108 5.87 -23.86 -31.38
CA GLU A 108 6.73 -23.11 -32.30
C GLU A 108 6.38 -21.61 -32.32
N GLY A 109 5.11 -21.26 -32.16
CA GLY A 109 4.68 -19.86 -32.00
C GLY A 109 5.17 -19.27 -30.68
N GLU A 110 4.95 -19.96 -29.58
CA GLU A 110 5.39 -19.51 -28.24
C GLU A 110 6.93 -19.39 -28.13
N LYS A 111 7.69 -20.19 -28.90
CA LYS A 111 9.15 -20.05 -28.97
C LYS A 111 9.56 -18.78 -29.71
N GLU A 112 8.81 -18.42 -30.75
CA GLU A 112 9.02 -17.18 -31.49
C GLU A 112 8.78 -15.97 -30.59
N GLU A 113 7.81 -16.02 -29.68
CA GLU A 113 7.59 -14.95 -28.71
C GLU A 113 8.79 -14.77 -27.77
N ILE A 114 9.33 -15.86 -27.21
CA ILE A 114 10.58 -15.81 -26.42
C ILE A 114 11.74 -15.23 -27.25
N ARG A 115 11.84 -15.63 -28.53
CA ARG A 115 12.88 -15.12 -29.44
C ARG A 115 12.76 -13.61 -29.61
N GLN A 116 11.56 -13.07 -29.85
CA GLN A 116 11.35 -11.63 -30.03
C GLN A 116 11.55 -10.86 -28.72
N ILE A 117 11.10 -11.39 -27.58
CA ILE A 117 11.33 -10.81 -26.25
C ILE A 117 12.83 -10.63 -26.00
N TYR A 118 13.63 -11.68 -26.23
CA TYR A 118 15.06 -11.62 -25.97
C TYR A 118 15.84 -10.85 -27.04
N ALA A 119 15.40 -10.88 -28.31
CA ALA A 119 15.94 -10.01 -29.36
C ALA A 119 15.77 -8.53 -28.98
N SER A 120 14.61 -8.14 -28.44
CA SER A 120 14.36 -6.77 -27.97
C SER A 120 15.29 -6.34 -26.81
N LYS A 121 15.82 -7.32 -26.05
CA LYS A 121 16.80 -7.11 -24.98
C LYS A 121 18.25 -7.09 -25.47
N GLY A 122 18.47 -7.20 -26.79
CA GLY A 122 19.79 -7.13 -27.41
C GLY A 122 20.48 -8.48 -27.61
N PHE A 123 19.79 -9.61 -27.45
CA PHE A 123 20.31 -10.92 -27.81
C PHE A 123 20.26 -11.10 -29.34
N SER A 124 21.28 -11.72 -29.94
CA SER A 124 21.35 -11.93 -31.39
C SER A 124 22.17 -13.15 -31.78
N GLY A 125 21.93 -13.69 -32.98
CA GLY A 125 22.69 -14.80 -33.55
C GLY A 125 22.54 -16.08 -32.72
N ASP A 126 23.61 -16.90 -32.68
CA ASP A 126 23.59 -18.20 -31.99
C ASP A 126 23.26 -18.10 -30.49
N ILE A 127 23.63 -16.98 -29.83
CA ILE A 127 23.34 -16.74 -28.41
C ILE A 127 21.84 -16.58 -28.17
N LEU A 128 21.11 -15.96 -29.10
CA LEU A 128 19.66 -15.81 -29.00
C LEU A 128 18.99 -17.19 -29.08
N GLU A 129 19.39 -18.02 -30.06
CA GLU A 129 18.83 -19.36 -30.22
C GLU A 129 19.15 -20.26 -29.02
N GLU A 130 20.36 -20.17 -28.46
CA GLU A 130 20.72 -20.88 -27.23
C GLU A 130 19.87 -20.42 -26.04
N ALA A 131 19.65 -19.12 -25.88
CA ALA A 131 18.79 -18.58 -24.82
C ALA A 131 17.34 -19.07 -24.96
N VAL A 132 16.78 -19.03 -26.16
CA VAL A 132 15.44 -19.55 -26.48
C VAL A 132 15.36 -21.03 -26.10
N GLN A 133 16.34 -21.84 -26.52
CA GLN A 133 16.38 -23.27 -26.22
C GLN A 133 16.45 -23.55 -24.71
N ILE A 134 17.31 -22.82 -23.98
CA ILE A 134 17.46 -23.00 -22.52
C ILE A 134 16.16 -22.65 -21.79
N ILE A 135 15.53 -21.52 -22.12
CA ILE A 135 14.31 -21.07 -21.44
C ILE A 135 13.13 -22.00 -21.74
N THR A 136 12.98 -22.40 -22.99
CA THR A 136 11.86 -23.24 -23.46
C THR A 136 12.02 -24.72 -23.07
N SER A 137 13.21 -25.15 -22.65
CA SER A 137 13.46 -26.53 -22.20
C SER A 137 12.64 -26.95 -20.97
N ASN A 138 12.20 -25.98 -20.15
CA ASN A 138 11.40 -26.21 -18.96
C ASN A 138 10.09 -25.45 -19.05
N LYS A 139 8.96 -26.15 -19.30
CA LYS A 139 7.61 -25.56 -19.41
C LYS A 139 7.24 -24.61 -18.26
N LYS A 140 7.72 -24.88 -17.03
CA LYS A 140 7.45 -24.00 -15.88
C LYS A 140 8.24 -22.69 -15.97
N GLN A 141 9.51 -22.74 -16.36
CA GLN A 141 10.32 -21.53 -16.55
C GLN A 141 9.88 -20.75 -17.77
N TRP A 142 9.53 -21.44 -18.86
CA TRP A 142 8.97 -20.85 -20.06
C TRP A 142 7.70 -20.05 -19.75
N ALA A 143 6.67 -20.69 -19.18
CA ALA A 143 5.44 -20.00 -18.80
C ALA A 143 5.68 -18.87 -17.77
N ASN A 144 6.58 -19.07 -16.81
CA ASN A 144 6.94 -18.00 -15.87
C ASN A 144 7.62 -16.81 -16.54
N THR A 145 8.41 -17.05 -17.59
CA THR A 145 9.06 -16.00 -18.37
C THR A 145 8.00 -15.21 -19.14
N MET A 146 7.10 -15.90 -19.82
CA MET A 146 5.99 -15.25 -20.55
C MET A 146 5.09 -14.43 -19.63
N LEU A 147 4.71 -14.98 -18.47
CA LEU A 147 3.96 -14.23 -17.45
C LEU A 147 4.63 -12.92 -17.03
N GLN A 148 5.96 -12.88 -16.95
CA GLN A 148 6.71 -11.69 -16.52
C GLN A 148 6.99 -10.71 -17.65
N GLU A 149 7.27 -11.23 -18.86
CA GLU A 149 7.82 -10.45 -19.97
C GLU A 149 6.75 -10.00 -20.96
N GLU A 150 5.69 -10.79 -21.16
CA GLU A 150 4.58 -10.43 -22.03
C GLU A 150 3.45 -9.77 -21.24
N TYR A 151 3.09 -10.33 -20.08
CA TYR A 151 1.93 -9.89 -19.31
C TYR A 151 2.26 -8.96 -18.13
N ASP A 152 3.54 -8.67 -17.87
CA ASP A 152 4.01 -7.90 -16.71
C ASP A 152 3.48 -8.42 -15.35
N LEU A 153 3.14 -9.71 -15.27
CA LEU A 153 2.55 -10.30 -14.07
C LEU A 153 3.63 -10.75 -13.08
N PRO A 154 3.63 -10.20 -11.86
CA PRO A 154 4.62 -10.55 -10.87
C PRO A 154 4.32 -11.94 -10.29
N LEU A 155 5.36 -12.78 -10.21
CA LEU A 155 5.20 -14.18 -9.76
C LEU A 155 5.07 -14.33 -8.22
N ASN A 156 5.36 -13.28 -7.47
CA ASN A 156 5.27 -13.28 -6.02
C ASN A 156 3.81 -13.12 -5.57
N GLN A 157 3.34 -14.05 -4.75
CA GLN A 157 1.96 -14.03 -4.28
C GLN A 157 1.88 -13.32 -2.94
N VAL A 158 1.09 -12.24 -2.88
CA VAL A 158 0.66 -11.63 -1.62
C VAL A 158 -0.47 -12.46 -1.02
N VAL A 159 -0.48 -12.62 0.30
CA VAL A 159 -1.58 -13.29 0.98
C VAL A 159 -2.69 -12.28 1.22
N ALA A 160 -3.76 -12.36 0.44
CA ALA A 160 -4.87 -11.38 0.44
C ALA A 160 -5.42 -11.06 1.83
N TRP A 161 -5.65 -12.07 2.68
CA TRP A 161 -6.18 -11.84 4.02
C TRP A 161 -5.21 -11.08 4.94
N ARG A 162 -3.89 -11.28 4.76
CA ARG A 162 -2.86 -10.56 5.54
C ARG A 162 -2.79 -9.10 5.13
N ALA A 163 -2.91 -8.81 3.83
CA ALA A 163 -2.97 -7.43 3.32
C ALA A 163 -4.20 -6.70 3.86
N ALA A 164 -5.37 -7.35 3.80
CA ALA A 164 -6.62 -6.83 4.36
C ALA A 164 -6.52 -6.57 5.87
N LEU A 165 -5.98 -7.53 6.64
CA LEU A 165 -5.81 -7.39 8.09
C LEU A 165 -4.83 -6.26 8.45
N ALA A 166 -3.71 -6.15 7.74
CA ALA A 166 -2.75 -5.07 7.93
C ALA A 166 -3.40 -3.69 7.66
N THR A 167 -4.22 -3.59 6.61
CA THR A 167 -4.96 -2.37 6.27
C THR A 167 -5.96 -2.03 7.36
N PHE A 168 -6.81 -3.00 7.75
CA PHE A 168 -7.86 -2.80 8.74
C PHE A 168 -7.30 -2.38 10.11
N THR A 169 -6.28 -3.10 10.58
CA THR A 169 -5.65 -2.81 11.88
C THR A 169 -4.99 -1.43 11.88
N ALA A 170 -4.29 -1.06 10.81
CA ALA A 170 -3.72 0.28 10.67
C ALA A 170 -4.79 1.36 10.69
N PHE A 171 -5.87 1.16 9.93
CA PHE A 171 -7.01 2.08 9.84
C PHE A 171 -7.63 2.29 11.22
N LEU A 172 -7.95 1.22 11.95
CA LEU A 172 -8.53 1.30 13.28
C LEU A 172 -7.59 1.99 14.28
N LEU A 173 -6.31 1.60 14.32
CA LEU A 173 -5.37 2.12 15.31
C LEU A 173 -5.13 3.62 15.15
N VAL A 174 -4.95 4.08 13.91
CA VAL A 174 -4.65 5.49 13.65
C VAL A 174 -5.93 6.31 13.56
N GLY A 175 -7.00 5.79 12.96
CA GLY A 175 -8.29 6.46 12.92
C GLY A 175 -8.96 6.63 14.28
N LEU A 176 -8.56 5.85 15.29
CA LEU A 176 -9.03 6.08 16.67
C LEU A 176 -8.47 7.38 17.27
N ILE A 177 -7.28 7.83 16.84
CA ILE A 177 -6.60 9.01 17.39
C ILE A 177 -7.52 10.26 17.40
N PRO A 178 -8.17 10.63 16.28
CA PRO A 178 -9.16 11.72 16.24
C PRO A 178 -10.28 11.63 17.29
N ILE A 179 -10.75 10.43 17.60
CA ILE A 179 -11.90 10.18 18.48
C ILE A 179 -11.47 10.17 19.95
N THR A 180 -10.23 9.76 20.25
CA THR A 180 -9.77 9.52 21.63
C THR A 180 -10.03 10.67 22.61
N PRO A 181 -9.86 11.96 22.29
CA PRO A 181 -10.11 13.03 23.27
C PRO A 181 -11.58 13.18 23.63
N PHE A 182 -12.48 12.93 22.67
CA PHE A 182 -13.93 12.98 22.89
C PHE A 182 -14.40 11.78 23.71
N LEU A 183 -13.89 10.59 23.40
CA LEU A 183 -14.16 9.38 24.17
C LEU A 183 -13.63 9.52 25.60
N TRP A 184 -12.44 10.10 25.78
CA TRP A 184 -11.88 10.38 27.09
C TRP A 184 -12.77 11.31 27.90
N ASN A 185 -13.25 12.41 27.30
CA ASN A 185 -14.17 13.34 27.97
C ASN A 185 -15.49 12.69 28.36
N TYR A 186 -15.97 11.72 27.58
CA TYR A 186 -17.21 11.00 27.88
C TYR A 186 -17.04 10.00 29.03
N LEU A 187 -15.89 9.34 29.14
CA LEU A 187 -15.64 8.26 30.11
C LEU A 187 -14.95 8.73 31.40
N SER A 188 -14.19 9.83 31.36
CA SER A 188 -13.30 10.23 32.44
C SER A 188 -13.89 11.33 33.31
N GLN A 189 -13.54 11.30 34.59
CA GLN A 189 -13.90 12.35 35.56
C GLN A 189 -13.09 13.65 35.37
N TYR A 190 -12.00 13.58 34.58
CA TYR A 190 -11.10 14.70 34.27
C TYR A 190 -11.13 15.00 32.76
N PRO A 191 -12.16 15.71 32.26
CA PRO A 191 -12.29 16.02 30.84
C PRO A 191 -11.28 17.10 30.41
N PHE A 192 -10.80 16.99 29.18
CA PHE A 192 -10.10 18.05 28.48
C PHE A 192 -11.02 19.24 28.26
N THR A 193 -10.51 20.46 28.50
CA THR A 193 -11.25 21.71 28.27
C THR A 193 -11.62 21.93 26.79
N ASN A 194 -10.75 21.50 25.86
CA ASN A 194 -11.00 21.59 24.42
C ASN A 194 -10.60 20.26 23.73
N PRO A 195 -11.51 19.28 23.65
CA PRO A 195 -11.20 17.97 23.06
C PRO A 195 -10.86 18.06 21.57
N PHE A 196 -11.44 19.01 20.83
CA PHE A 196 -11.14 19.19 19.41
C PHE A 196 -9.70 19.68 19.16
N LEU A 197 -9.16 20.55 20.02
CA LEU A 197 -7.76 20.97 19.93
C LEU A 197 -6.81 19.79 20.13
N TRP A 198 -7.04 18.96 21.16
CA TRP A 198 -6.23 17.77 21.39
C TRP A 198 -6.36 16.73 20.27
N SER A 199 -7.56 16.59 19.70
CA SER A 199 -7.80 15.74 18.52
C SER A 199 -7.02 16.23 17.31
N SER A 200 -7.02 17.55 17.08
CA SER A 200 -6.28 18.18 15.98
C SER A 200 -4.77 18.03 16.14
N ILE A 201 -4.24 18.25 17.34
CA ILE A 201 -2.81 18.06 17.64
C ILE A 201 -2.41 16.59 17.48
N GLY A 202 -3.20 15.67 18.05
CA GLY A 202 -2.94 14.23 17.96
C GLY A 202 -2.94 13.72 16.52
N THR A 203 -3.97 14.08 15.76
CA THR A 203 -4.09 13.70 14.34
C THR A 203 -3.01 14.36 13.49
N GLY A 204 -2.71 15.63 13.72
CA GLY A 204 -1.62 16.32 13.03
C GLY A 204 -0.26 15.65 13.27
N GLY A 205 0.01 15.26 14.52
CA GLY A 205 1.18 14.46 14.87
C GLY A 205 1.19 13.10 14.15
N ALA A 206 0.03 12.42 14.07
CA ALA A 206 -0.11 11.16 13.36
C ALA A 206 0.18 11.30 11.86
N PHE A 207 -0.40 12.30 11.17
CA PHE A 207 -0.12 12.56 9.76
C PHE A 207 1.36 12.79 9.49
N PHE A 208 1.99 13.64 10.31
CA PHE A 208 3.40 13.92 10.16
C PHE A 208 4.26 12.68 10.40
N ALA A 209 3.96 11.89 11.44
CA ALA A 209 4.67 10.65 11.75
C ALA A 209 4.55 9.62 10.61
N ILE A 210 3.34 9.42 10.07
CA ILE A 210 3.12 8.48 8.96
C ILE A 210 3.85 8.94 7.70
N GLY A 211 3.77 10.24 7.38
CA GLY A 211 4.52 10.84 6.28
C GLY A 211 6.04 10.68 6.44
N ALA A 212 6.56 10.86 7.65
CA ALA A 212 7.98 10.65 7.95
C ALA A 212 8.39 9.17 7.82
N ILE A 213 7.55 8.22 8.23
CA ILE A 213 7.80 6.78 8.06
C ILE A 213 7.80 6.41 6.57
N LYS A 214 6.83 6.91 5.79
CA LYS A 214 6.74 6.71 4.34
C LYS A 214 8.01 7.18 3.63
N SER A 215 8.65 8.25 4.11
CA SER A 215 9.85 8.81 3.48
C SER A 215 11.04 7.84 3.43
N ARG A 216 11.10 6.87 4.35
CA ARG A 216 12.16 5.84 4.38
C ARG A 216 12.18 4.95 3.13
N PHE A 217 11.12 4.99 2.32
CA PHE A 217 10.97 4.16 1.12
C PHE A 217 11.08 4.92 -0.20
N VAL A 218 11.15 6.26 -0.17
CA VAL A 218 10.99 7.10 -1.37
C VAL A 218 12.14 8.12 -1.52
N ASP A 219 13.27 7.92 -0.83
CA ASP A 219 14.44 8.82 -0.85
C ASP A 219 14.11 10.32 -0.69
N LYS A 220 12.99 10.62 -0.03
CA LYS A 220 12.57 11.99 0.32
C LYS A 220 12.99 12.29 1.77
N PRO A 221 13.40 13.54 2.09
CA PRO A 221 13.65 13.91 3.47
C PRO A 221 12.36 13.77 4.30
N TRP A 222 12.50 13.17 5.47
CA TRP A 222 11.38 12.77 6.34
C TRP A 222 10.46 13.91 6.73
N TYR A 223 11.02 15.10 6.97
CA TYR A 223 10.25 16.27 7.35
C TYR A 223 9.37 16.78 6.19
N LEU A 224 9.83 16.74 4.93
CA LEU A 224 9.00 17.15 3.78
C LEU A 224 7.85 16.17 3.57
N SER A 225 8.12 14.86 3.63
CA SER A 225 7.09 13.84 3.48
C SER A 225 6.05 13.89 4.63
N GLY A 226 6.51 14.20 5.85
CA GLY A 226 5.65 14.48 7.00
C GLY A 226 4.76 15.71 6.78
N LEU A 227 5.34 16.83 6.36
CA LEU A 227 4.60 18.07 6.07
C LEU A 227 3.61 17.90 4.91
N GLU A 228 3.98 17.17 3.85
CA GLU A 228 3.11 16.85 2.71
C GLU A 228 1.86 16.09 3.19
N THR A 229 2.04 15.07 4.02
CA THR A 229 0.93 14.26 4.56
C THR A 229 0.06 15.08 5.52
N LEU A 230 0.68 15.90 6.38
CA LEU A 230 -0.02 16.81 7.28
C LEU A 230 -0.85 17.84 6.51
N ALA A 231 -0.31 18.44 5.45
CA ALA A 231 -1.00 19.43 4.65
C ALA A 231 -2.21 18.84 3.93
N LEU A 232 -2.06 17.65 3.33
CA LEU A 232 -3.16 16.95 2.65
C LEU A 232 -4.27 16.53 3.64
N GLY A 233 -3.90 15.95 4.78
CA GLY A 233 -4.86 15.55 5.81
C GLY A 233 -5.57 16.76 6.45
N GLY A 234 -4.82 17.83 6.71
CA GLY A 234 -5.36 19.10 7.19
C GLY A 234 -6.31 19.78 6.19
N ALA A 235 -6.00 19.72 4.90
CA ALA A 235 -6.89 20.21 3.85
C ALA A 235 -8.22 19.45 3.81
N ALA A 236 -8.19 18.11 3.87
CA ALA A 236 -9.40 17.28 3.93
C ALA A 236 -10.26 17.61 5.16
N ALA A 237 -9.64 17.74 6.34
CA ALA A 237 -10.33 18.12 7.57
C ALA A 237 -10.94 19.54 7.49
N SER A 238 -10.21 20.49 6.90
CA SER A 238 -10.70 21.86 6.70
C SER A 238 -11.89 21.89 5.75
N LEU A 239 -11.85 21.13 4.65
CA LEU A 239 -12.99 20.99 3.74
C LEU A 239 -14.23 20.42 4.46
N ALA A 240 -14.05 19.36 5.25
CA ALA A 240 -15.14 18.77 6.01
C ALA A 240 -15.72 19.74 7.05
N TYR A 241 -14.86 20.46 7.79
CA TYR A 241 -15.28 21.50 8.74
C TYR A 241 -16.11 22.59 8.06
N LEU A 242 -15.64 23.11 6.92
CA LEU A 242 -16.33 24.16 6.18
C LEU A 242 -17.69 23.69 5.67
N ILE A 243 -17.79 22.45 5.18
CA ILE A 243 -19.08 21.86 4.78
C ILE A 243 -20.01 21.75 5.99
N GLY A 244 -19.49 21.30 7.14
CA GLY A 244 -20.24 21.27 8.39
C GLY A 244 -20.80 22.63 8.78
N ASP A 245 -19.95 23.67 8.80
CA ASP A 245 -20.34 25.03 9.15
C ASP A 245 -21.37 25.63 8.17
N LEU A 246 -21.24 25.34 6.87
CA LEU A 246 -22.22 25.76 5.87
C LEU A 246 -23.59 25.08 6.06
N LEU A 247 -23.60 23.84 6.51
CA LEU A 247 -24.82 23.03 6.67
C LEU A 247 -25.40 23.06 8.08
N LYS A 248 -24.80 23.78 9.03
CA LYS A 248 -25.26 23.84 10.43
C LYS A 248 -26.72 24.25 10.60
N GLY A 249 -27.28 25.01 9.65
CA GLY A 249 -28.69 25.43 9.66
C GLY A 249 -29.69 24.33 9.31
N LEU A 250 -29.23 23.12 8.93
CA LEU A 250 -30.09 21.96 8.65
C LEU A 250 -30.31 21.06 9.88
N ALA A 251 -29.52 21.25 10.95
CA ALA A 251 -29.49 20.38 12.12
C ALA A 251 -30.29 20.94 13.31
#